data_AF-A0A354TJE0-F1
#
_entry.id   AF-A0A354TJE0-F1
#
_cell.length_a   1.000
_cell.length_b   1.000
_cell.length_c   1.000
_cell.angle_alpha   90.00
_cell.angle_beta   90.00
_cell.angle_gamma   90.00
#
_symmetry.space_group_name_H-M   'P 1'
#
loop_
_entity.id
_entity.type
_entity.pdbx_description
1 polymer ?
#
loop_
_entity_poly.entity_id
_entity_poly.type
_entity_poly.pdbx_seq_one_letter_code
_entity_poly.pdbx_strand_id
1 'polypeptide(L)'
;MNKLSLFSAALFLTTLAHAEPAKVRLWPEGAPGAKGDTDKDQPFINVWPAAKEKANGAAFVVCPGGGYGGLAADHEGVQVAKWFNGLGVSAFVLHYRLGTSGYHFPTQLIDVQRAIRHVRANAKQYGIDPNRIGIIGFSAGGHLTSMAATMFDEKPESMTNDAVDQVSARPDVAAPTYPVISMIQDFGHKGSRKNLLGSNDDDQMAKHVSTETRVTANTPPIFIFHTDEDAVVPAENPVSLYLACRKHKVPAELHIYQPGPHGVGLYLGDPVLGTWSGHLRDWLRNQGFLKPVKRTAINGKLTINGTPVSWGSVIFTPEDPAAPVACARVMRGSFKLDEKTGPIVGKVKLTVSYSAADVPGLDSADGTVTTKEQKPGAGEWSLEIGENAKNLELMITR
;
A
#
# COMPACT_ATOMS: atom_id res chain seq x y z
N MET A 1 26.28 56.54 34.33
CA MET A 1 25.32 55.42 34.43
C MET A 1 24.99 54.95 33.01
N ASN A 2 25.75 53.99 32.47
CA ASN A 2 25.45 53.38 31.18
C ASN A 2 24.66 52.09 31.42
N LYS A 3 23.39 52.06 31.01
CA LYS A 3 22.56 50.85 31.03
C LYS A 3 22.78 50.08 29.73
N LEU A 4 23.51 48.97 29.80
CA LEU A 4 23.57 47.94 28.77
C LEU A 4 22.19 47.25 28.71
N SER A 5 21.55 47.28 27.54
CA SER A 5 20.34 46.51 27.26
C SER A 5 20.75 45.14 26.71
N LEU A 6 20.43 44.07 27.44
CA LEU A 6 20.53 42.69 26.95
C LEU A 6 19.41 42.45 25.92
N PHE A 7 19.78 42.14 24.68
CA PHE A 7 18.88 41.54 23.71
C PHE A 7 18.75 40.04 24.01
N SER A 8 17.62 39.62 24.58
CA SER A 8 17.21 38.21 24.60
C SER A 8 16.67 37.84 23.23
N ALA A 9 17.44 37.05 22.47
CA ALA A 9 16.95 36.40 21.27
C ALA A 9 15.95 35.29 21.66
N ALA A 10 14.67 35.52 21.41
CA ALA A 10 13.64 34.49 21.54
C ALA A 10 13.79 33.49 20.39
N LEU A 11 14.23 32.28 20.71
CA LEU A 11 14.27 31.15 19.78
C LEU A 11 12.82 30.69 19.54
N PHE A 12 12.25 31.02 18.38
CA PHE A 12 10.96 30.47 17.95
C PHE A 12 11.15 28.99 17.59
N LEU A 13 10.84 28.08 18.52
CA LEU A 13 10.54 26.70 18.19
C LEU A 13 9.22 26.67 17.43
N THR A 14 9.28 26.55 16.10
CA THR A 14 8.12 26.18 15.30
C THR A 14 7.76 24.75 15.62
N THR A 15 6.76 24.56 16.49
CA THR A 15 6.09 23.27 16.62
C THR A 15 5.35 23.01 15.31
N LEU A 16 5.76 21.97 14.58
CA LEU A 16 4.96 21.40 13.50
C LEU A 16 3.72 20.76 14.15
N ALA A 17 2.69 21.58 14.39
CA ALA A 17 1.37 21.06 14.73
C ALA A 17 0.92 20.16 13.56
N HIS A 18 0.87 18.86 13.81
CA HIS A 18 0.19 17.94 12.90
C HIS A 18 -1.28 18.33 12.91
N ALA A 19 -1.76 18.97 11.84
CA ALA A 19 -3.17 19.26 11.68
C ALA A 19 -3.95 17.94 11.76
N GLU A 20 -5.02 17.90 12.55
CA GLU A 20 -5.92 16.75 12.60
C GLU A 20 -6.48 16.44 11.20
N PRO A 21 -6.71 15.16 10.86
CA PRO A 21 -7.25 14.78 9.57
C PRO A 21 -8.61 15.47 9.32
N ALA A 22 -8.81 16.01 8.13
CA ALA A 22 -10.05 16.69 7.81
C ALA A 22 -11.20 15.68 7.68
N LYS A 23 -12.25 15.86 8.46
CA LYS A 23 -13.49 15.06 8.37
C LYS A 23 -14.41 15.62 7.29
N VAL A 24 -14.83 14.79 6.35
CA VAL A 24 -15.71 15.18 5.23
C VAL A 24 -16.93 14.26 5.17
N ARG A 25 -18.12 14.83 5.38
CA ARG A 25 -19.40 14.12 5.17
C ARG A 25 -19.56 13.75 3.69
N LEU A 26 -19.97 12.51 3.42
CA LEU A 26 -20.20 12.05 2.04
C LEU A 26 -21.47 12.66 1.41
N TRP A 27 -22.41 13.06 2.26
CA TRP A 27 -23.61 13.83 1.92
C TRP A 27 -23.77 14.98 2.92
N PRO A 28 -23.34 16.21 2.56
CA PRO A 28 -23.47 17.38 3.43
C PRO A 28 -24.93 17.65 3.85
N GLU A 29 -25.88 17.39 2.95
CA GLU A 29 -27.32 17.63 3.15
C GLU A 29 -28.06 16.43 3.76
N GLY A 30 -27.34 15.36 4.13
CA GLY A 30 -27.93 14.14 4.70
C GLY A 30 -27.85 12.94 3.75
N ALA A 31 -27.39 11.81 4.29
CA ALA A 31 -27.22 10.57 3.56
C ALA A 31 -28.56 9.87 3.25
N PRO A 32 -28.67 9.19 2.10
CA PRO A 32 -29.89 8.48 1.73
C PRO A 32 -30.24 7.41 2.77
N GLY A 33 -31.51 7.42 3.21
CA GLY A 33 -32.01 6.47 4.21
C GLY A 33 -31.50 6.69 5.63
N ALA A 34 -30.87 7.83 5.92
CA ALA A 34 -30.42 8.16 7.28
C ALA A 34 -31.61 8.24 8.26
N LYS A 35 -31.40 7.68 9.45
CA LYS A 35 -32.33 7.64 10.60
C LYS A 35 -32.05 8.77 11.62
N GLY A 36 -31.05 9.60 11.36
CA GLY A 36 -30.59 10.69 12.21
C GLY A 36 -29.52 11.53 11.52
N ASP A 37 -28.97 12.50 12.25
CA ASP A 37 -27.99 13.48 11.78
C ASP A 37 -26.58 13.31 12.40
N THR A 38 -26.42 12.30 13.25
CA THR A 38 -25.16 12.02 13.96
C THR A 38 -24.19 11.17 13.14
N ASP A 39 -22.97 10.98 13.63
CA ASP A 39 -21.91 10.22 12.94
C ASP A 39 -22.26 8.77 12.61
N LYS A 40 -23.13 8.14 13.40
CA LYS A 40 -23.59 6.77 13.11
C LYS A 40 -24.58 6.72 11.94
N ASP A 41 -25.19 7.86 11.59
CA ASP A 41 -26.25 8.00 10.59
C ASP A 41 -25.77 8.68 9.30
N GLN A 42 -24.65 9.41 9.40
CA GLN A 42 -24.11 10.24 8.34
C GLN A 42 -22.66 9.83 8.04
N PRO A 43 -22.43 8.93 7.06
CA PRO A 43 -21.10 8.42 6.76
C PRO A 43 -20.17 9.54 6.27
N PHE A 44 -18.90 9.39 6.61
CA PHE A 44 -17.87 10.37 6.33
C PHE A 44 -16.53 9.71 6.06
N ILE A 45 -15.62 10.48 5.48
CA ILE A 45 -14.22 10.12 5.32
C ILE A 45 -13.34 11.04 6.15
N ASN A 46 -12.35 10.47 6.82
CA ASN A 46 -11.22 11.23 7.36
C ASN A 46 -10.13 11.28 6.29
N VAL A 47 -9.75 12.49 5.89
CA VAL A 47 -8.76 12.74 4.84
C VAL A 47 -7.36 12.80 5.44
N TRP A 48 -6.49 11.90 4.98
CA TRP A 48 -5.09 11.80 5.33
C TRP A 48 -4.24 12.07 4.09
N PRO A 49 -3.92 13.34 3.79
CA PRO A 49 -3.19 13.69 2.58
C PRO A 49 -1.72 13.25 2.70
N ALA A 50 -1.14 12.74 1.61
CA ALA A 50 0.30 12.60 1.53
C ALA A 50 0.97 13.99 1.57
N ALA A 51 2.12 14.09 2.23
CA ALA A 51 2.89 15.33 2.25
C ALA A 51 3.25 15.77 0.82
N LYS A 52 3.14 17.06 0.51
CA LYS A 52 3.18 17.60 -0.86
C LYS A 52 4.45 17.19 -1.62
N GLU A 53 5.57 17.11 -0.91
CA GLU A 53 6.89 16.72 -1.41
C GLU A 53 7.02 15.21 -1.72
N LYS A 54 6.17 14.37 -1.13
CA LYS A 54 6.12 12.92 -1.37
C LYS A 54 4.92 12.50 -2.22
N ALA A 55 3.88 13.34 -2.31
CA ALA A 55 2.62 13.03 -2.95
C ALA A 55 2.83 12.57 -4.40
N ASN A 56 2.36 11.36 -4.71
CA ASN A 56 2.59 10.70 -6.00
C ASN A 56 1.36 10.67 -6.92
N GLY A 57 0.26 11.30 -6.48
CA GLY A 57 -1.02 11.38 -7.17
C GLY A 57 -1.94 10.18 -6.98
N ALA A 58 -1.54 9.11 -6.29
CA ALA A 58 -2.43 7.99 -5.99
C ALA A 58 -3.20 8.20 -4.67
N ALA A 59 -4.33 7.51 -4.56
CA ALA A 59 -5.15 7.50 -3.37
C ALA A 59 -5.71 6.13 -3.01
N PHE A 60 -6.01 5.93 -1.72
CA PHE A 60 -6.68 4.76 -1.20
C PHE A 60 -7.88 5.13 -0.31
N VAL A 61 -9.04 4.54 -0.60
CA VAL A 61 -10.14 4.47 0.37
C VAL A 61 -9.86 3.30 1.31
N VAL A 62 -9.87 3.55 2.62
CA VAL A 62 -9.59 2.55 3.66
C VAL A 62 -10.89 2.21 4.38
N CYS A 63 -11.27 0.93 4.39
CA CYS A 63 -12.49 0.42 5.03
C CYS A 63 -12.11 -0.42 6.25
N PRO A 64 -12.20 0.11 7.48
CA PRO A 64 -11.94 -0.66 8.70
C PRO A 64 -12.90 -1.85 8.83
N GLY A 65 -12.48 -2.89 9.52
CA GLY A 65 -13.31 -4.01 9.93
C GLY A 65 -14.17 -3.70 11.15
N GLY A 66 -14.65 -4.74 11.83
CA GLY A 66 -15.58 -4.64 12.95
C GLY A 66 -16.93 -5.34 12.74
N GLY A 67 -16.97 -6.33 11.84
CA GLY A 67 -18.13 -7.21 11.68
C GLY A 67 -19.43 -6.52 11.23
N TYR A 68 -19.35 -5.36 10.60
CA TYR A 68 -20.50 -4.45 10.35
C TYR A 68 -21.24 -3.98 11.62
N GLY A 69 -20.70 -4.25 12.81
CA GLY A 69 -21.28 -3.83 14.10
C GLY A 69 -20.45 -2.78 14.84
N GLY A 70 -19.20 -2.58 14.44
CA GLY A 70 -18.28 -1.54 14.92
C GLY A 70 -17.29 -1.18 13.82
N LEU A 71 -16.36 -0.26 14.14
CA LEU A 71 -15.24 0.11 13.26
C LEU A 71 -13.93 0.06 14.04
N ALA A 72 -13.00 -0.78 13.60
CA ALA A 72 -11.61 -0.82 14.07
C ALA A 72 -10.78 0.36 13.51
N ALA A 73 -11.30 1.59 13.65
CA ALA A 73 -10.87 2.76 12.89
C ALA A 73 -9.42 3.20 13.14
N ASP A 74 -8.79 2.80 14.26
CA ASP A 74 -7.38 3.09 14.50
C ASP A 74 -6.45 2.12 13.75
N HIS A 75 -6.34 0.87 14.20
CA HIS A 75 -5.36 -0.09 13.65
C HIS A 75 -5.65 -0.55 12.21
N GLU A 76 -6.92 -0.51 11.78
CA GLU A 76 -7.35 -0.85 10.40
C GLU A 76 -7.73 0.39 9.58
N GLY A 77 -7.56 1.60 10.13
CA GLY A 77 -7.87 2.87 9.49
C GLY A 77 -6.70 3.84 9.56
N VAL A 78 -6.53 4.52 10.70
CA VAL A 78 -5.50 5.54 10.91
C VAL A 78 -4.08 5.02 10.67
N GLN A 79 -3.72 3.85 11.21
CA GLN A 79 -2.38 3.30 11.03
C GLN A 79 -2.10 2.96 9.56
N VAL A 80 -3.11 2.43 8.87
CA VAL A 80 -3.09 2.11 7.44
C VAL A 80 -2.96 3.39 6.60
N ALA A 81 -3.71 4.43 6.94
CA ALA A 81 -3.62 5.73 6.28
C ALA A 81 -2.23 6.35 6.41
N LYS A 82 -1.64 6.32 7.61
CA LYS A 82 -0.26 6.78 7.86
C LYS A 82 0.77 5.96 7.08
N TRP A 83 0.58 4.66 6.97
CA TRP A 83 1.44 3.79 6.17
C TRP A 83 1.39 4.19 4.68
N PHE A 84 0.21 4.41 4.11
CA PHE A 84 0.08 4.93 2.73
C PHE A 84 0.71 6.31 2.56
N ASN A 85 0.52 7.23 3.52
CA ASN A 85 1.16 8.54 3.47
C ASN A 85 2.69 8.45 3.45
N GLY A 86 3.25 7.47 4.17
CA GLY A 86 4.69 7.13 4.12
C GLY A 86 5.16 6.75 2.71
N LEU A 87 4.28 6.16 1.90
CA LEU A 87 4.52 5.80 0.49
C LEU A 87 4.19 6.94 -0.50
N GLY A 88 3.81 8.13 0.00
CA GLY A 88 3.39 9.26 -0.84
C GLY A 88 1.98 9.12 -1.42
N VAL A 89 1.15 8.23 -0.85
CA VAL A 89 -0.24 7.97 -1.27
C VAL A 89 -1.19 8.63 -0.28
N SER A 90 -2.19 9.38 -0.78
CA SER A 90 -3.23 9.96 0.08
C SER A 90 -4.24 8.89 0.49
N ALA A 91 -4.73 8.93 1.72
CA ALA A 91 -5.66 7.94 2.25
C ALA A 91 -6.95 8.58 2.76
N PHE A 92 -8.06 7.85 2.65
CA PHE A 92 -9.40 8.30 3.02
C PHE A 92 -10.05 7.21 3.86
N VAL A 93 -10.04 7.37 5.19
CA VAL A 93 -10.59 6.36 6.11
C VAL A 93 -12.10 6.52 6.16
N LEU A 94 -12.83 5.52 5.64
CA LEU A 94 -14.28 5.51 5.56
C LEU A 94 -14.90 5.08 6.89
N HIS A 95 -15.76 5.94 7.43
CA HIS A 95 -16.69 5.61 8.49
C HIS A 95 -18.07 5.34 7.85
N TYR A 96 -18.31 4.09 7.47
CA TYR A 96 -19.55 3.63 6.86
C TYR A 96 -20.60 3.25 7.93
N ARG A 97 -21.88 3.26 7.55
CA ARG A 97 -22.99 2.97 8.47
C ARG A 97 -23.06 1.49 8.85
N LEU A 98 -23.50 1.21 10.08
CA LEU A 98 -23.38 -0.11 10.71
C LEU A 98 -24.74 -0.77 11.01
N GLY A 99 -24.75 -2.10 11.00
CA GLY A 99 -25.91 -2.94 11.32
C GLY A 99 -26.42 -2.75 12.76
N THR A 100 -25.52 -2.51 13.70
CA THR A 100 -25.85 -2.19 15.11
C THR A 100 -26.57 -0.86 15.27
N SER A 101 -26.45 0.04 14.28
CA SER A 101 -27.21 1.29 14.17
C SER A 101 -28.47 1.13 13.30
N GLY A 102 -28.81 -0.10 12.92
CA GLY A 102 -29.98 -0.44 12.11
C GLY A 102 -29.82 -0.18 10.61
N TYR A 103 -28.59 -0.04 10.10
CA TYR A 103 -28.34 0.08 8.67
C TYR A 103 -27.87 -1.25 8.10
N HIS A 104 -28.59 -1.75 7.09
CA HIS A 104 -28.32 -3.03 6.44
C HIS A 104 -28.09 -2.82 4.94
N PHE A 105 -27.64 -3.85 4.24
CA PHE A 105 -27.51 -3.84 2.78
C PHE A 105 -28.82 -3.33 2.14
N PRO A 106 -28.76 -2.42 1.14
CA PRO A 106 -27.56 -1.96 0.40
C PRO A 106 -26.84 -0.74 1.00
N THR A 107 -27.16 -0.31 2.22
CA THR A 107 -26.63 0.95 2.81
C THR A 107 -25.10 1.03 2.77
N GLN A 108 -24.40 -0.03 3.19
CA GLN A 108 -22.94 -0.07 3.21
C GLN A 108 -22.33 0.00 1.80
N LEU A 109 -22.95 -0.68 0.82
CA LEU A 109 -22.53 -0.62 -0.57
C LEU A 109 -22.62 0.83 -1.09
N ILE A 110 -23.72 1.52 -0.79
CA ILE A 110 -23.91 2.92 -1.19
C ILE A 110 -22.84 3.81 -0.54
N ASP A 111 -22.52 3.62 0.74
CA ASP A 111 -21.52 4.39 1.45
C ASP A 111 -20.11 4.24 0.84
N VAL A 112 -19.69 3.00 0.54
CA VAL A 112 -18.36 2.77 -0.06
C VAL A 112 -18.28 3.24 -1.51
N GLN A 113 -19.33 3.03 -2.30
CA GLN A 113 -19.40 3.57 -3.65
C GLN A 113 -19.31 5.10 -3.62
N ARG A 114 -20.04 5.74 -2.71
CA ARG A 114 -20.01 7.19 -2.54
C ARG A 114 -18.63 7.69 -2.13
N ALA A 115 -17.92 6.98 -1.25
CA ALA A 115 -16.57 7.35 -0.85
C ALA A 115 -15.60 7.36 -2.05
N ILE A 116 -15.63 6.32 -2.89
CA ILE A 116 -14.80 6.24 -4.11
C ILE A 116 -15.18 7.37 -5.07
N ARG A 117 -16.49 7.57 -5.31
CA ARG A 117 -16.99 8.63 -6.18
C ARG A 117 -16.59 10.02 -5.68
N HIS A 118 -16.65 10.27 -4.37
CA HIS A 118 -16.24 11.54 -3.76
C HIS A 118 -14.76 11.82 -4.02
N VAL A 119 -13.87 10.85 -3.78
CA VAL A 119 -12.43 11.00 -4.04
C VAL A 119 -12.19 11.29 -5.53
N ARG A 120 -12.88 10.57 -6.42
CA ARG A 120 -12.75 10.75 -7.88
C ARG A 120 -13.27 12.10 -8.36
N ALA A 121 -14.45 12.53 -7.92
CA ALA A 121 -15.05 13.81 -8.29
C ALA A 121 -14.21 15.00 -7.79
N ASN A 122 -13.54 14.85 -6.64
CA ASN A 122 -12.71 15.88 -6.03
C ASN A 122 -11.20 15.66 -6.27
N ALA A 123 -10.82 14.81 -7.22
CA ALA A 123 -9.43 14.41 -7.44
C ALA A 123 -8.50 15.62 -7.66
N LYS A 124 -8.95 16.62 -8.43
CA LYS A 124 -8.21 17.88 -8.66
C LYS A 124 -7.95 18.65 -7.36
N GLN A 125 -8.93 18.73 -6.45
CA GLN A 125 -8.78 19.41 -5.17
C GLN A 125 -7.75 18.71 -4.28
N TYR A 126 -7.72 17.37 -4.33
CA TYR A 126 -6.82 16.56 -3.52
C TYR A 126 -5.45 16.32 -4.17
N GLY A 127 -5.21 16.79 -5.40
CA GLY A 127 -3.98 16.51 -6.15
C GLY A 127 -3.82 15.03 -6.52
N ILE A 128 -4.94 14.34 -6.75
CA ILE A 128 -5.04 12.91 -7.07
C ILE A 128 -5.28 12.75 -8.57
N ASP A 129 -4.71 11.69 -9.16
CA ASP A 129 -5.07 11.18 -10.48
C ASP A 129 -6.37 10.36 -10.35
N PRO A 130 -7.46 10.75 -11.04
CA PRO A 130 -8.76 10.09 -10.91
C PRO A 130 -8.77 8.61 -11.37
N ASN A 131 -7.70 8.15 -12.04
CA ASN A 131 -7.50 6.76 -12.48
C ASN A 131 -6.50 5.99 -11.60
N ARG A 132 -6.12 6.52 -10.44
CA ARG A 132 -5.24 5.88 -9.45
C ARG A 132 -5.87 5.92 -8.06
N ILE A 133 -7.11 5.46 -7.96
CA ILE A 133 -7.89 5.37 -6.73
C ILE A 133 -8.10 3.89 -6.39
N GLY A 134 -7.35 3.41 -5.41
CA GLY A 134 -7.46 2.07 -4.85
C GLY A 134 -8.42 2.02 -3.68
N ILE A 135 -8.76 0.80 -3.26
CA ILE A 135 -9.48 0.53 -2.02
C ILE A 135 -8.80 -0.61 -1.26
N ILE A 136 -8.76 -0.49 0.07
CA ILE A 136 -8.31 -1.54 0.97
C ILE A 136 -9.32 -1.66 2.11
N GLY A 137 -9.50 -2.86 2.63
CA GLY A 137 -10.32 -3.02 3.83
C GLY A 137 -10.12 -4.34 4.51
N PHE A 138 -10.51 -4.38 5.77
CA PHE A 138 -10.09 -5.42 6.71
C PHE A 138 -11.29 -6.19 7.24
N SER A 139 -11.25 -7.52 7.29
CA SER A 139 -12.36 -8.34 7.81
C SER A 139 -13.70 -8.02 7.12
N ALA A 140 -14.71 -7.51 7.83
CA ALA A 140 -15.97 -7.00 7.24
C ALA A 140 -15.77 -5.78 6.32
N GLY A 141 -14.77 -4.93 6.58
CA GLY A 141 -14.31 -3.92 5.65
C GLY A 141 -13.63 -4.51 4.40
N GLY A 142 -13.07 -5.73 4.52
CA GLY A 142 -12.57 -6.53 3.41
C GLY A 142 -13.70 -7.03 2.52
N HIS A 143 -14.81 -7.46 3.11
CA HIS A 143 -16.05 -7.73 2.38
C HIS A 143 -16.61 -6.47 1.68
N LEU A 144 -16.59 -5.33 2.38
CA LEU A 144 -17.00 -4.05 1.78
C LEU A 144 -16.12 -3.65 0.60
N THR A 145 -14.82 -3.93 0.69
CA THR A 145 -13.83 -3.73 -0.36
C THR A 145 -14.09 -4.63 -1.56
N SER A 146 -14.38 -5.93 -1.34
CA SER A 146 -14.71 -6.84 -2.44
C SER A 146 -16.07 -6.52 -3.06
N MET A 147 -17.05 -6.04 -2.28
CA MET A 147 -18.32 -5.52 -2.82
C MET A 147 -18.07 -4.30 -3.71
N ALA A 148 -17.28 -3.33 -3.26
CA ALA A 148 -16.90 -2.20 -4.11
C ALA A 148 -16.18 -2.63 -5.39
N ALA A 149 -15.36 -3.69 -5.36
CA ALA A 149 -14.65 -4.20 -6.52
C ALA A 149 -15.51 -5.03 -7.50
N THR A 150 -16.60 -5.64 -7.03
CA THR A 150 -17.43 -6.57 -7.83
C THR A 150 -18.82 -6.04 -8.14
N MET A 151 -19.30 -5.05 -7.38
CA MET A 151 -20.64 -4.45 -7.46
C MET A 151 -20.57 -2.94 -7.72
N PHE A 152 -19.45 -2.43 -8.28
CA PHE A 152 -19.25 -0.99 -8.53
C PHE A 152 -20.27 -0.34 -9.46
N ASP A 153 -20.84 -1.12 -10.38
CA ASP A 153 -21.85 -0.65 -11.34
C ASP A 153 -23.29 -0.82 -10.82
N GLU A 154 -23.49 -1.48 -9.67
CA GLU A 154 -24.81 -1.58 -9.08
C GLU A 154 -25.28 -0.19 -8.62
N LYS A 155 -26.52 0.15 -8.97
CA LYS A 155 -27.16 1.42 -8.61
C LYS A 155 -28.41 1.12 -7.79
N PRO A 156 -28.29 0.88 -6.47
CA PRO A 156 -29.44 0.72 -5.60
C PRO A 156 -30.39 1.92 -5.72
N GLU A 157 -31.71 1.67 -5.71
CA GLU A 157 -32.74 2.71 -5.92
C GLU A 157 -32.67 3.85 -4.88
N SER A 158 -32.12 3.58 -3.68
CA SER A 158 -31.99 4.55 -2.61
C SER A 158 -30.85 5.56 -2.80
N MET A 159 -30.07 5.50 -3.88
CA MET A 159 -29.02 6.50 -4.15
C MET A 159 -29.60 7.90 -4.41
N THR A 160 -28.83 8.95 -4.12
CA THR A 160 -29.26 10.34 -4.36
C THR A 160 -29.28 10.71 -5.83
N ASN A 161 -28.46 10.05 -6.66
CA ASN A 161 -28.29 10.29 -8.10
C ASN A 161 -27.81 11.71 -8.43
N ASP A 162 -27.12 12.37 -7.49
CA ASP A 162 -26.52 13.68 -7.70
C ASP A 162 -25.28 13.65 -8.61
N ALA A 163 -24.61 14.78 -8.80
CA ALA A 163 -23.44 14.89 -9.68
C ALA A 163 -22.28 13.97 -9.29
N VAL A 164 -22.07 13.72 -7.99
CA VAL A 164 -21.03 12.79 -7.52
C VAL A 164 -21.43 11.35 -7.85
N ASP A 165 -22.71 11.01 -7.84
CA ASP A 165 -23.20 9.68 -8.25
C ASP A 165 -23.07 9.39 -9.76
N GLN A 166 -22.77 10.41 -10.58
CA GLN A 166 -22.54 10.26 -12.02
C GLN A 166 -21.12 9.81 -12.38
N VAL A 167 -20.15 9.88 -11.45
CA VAL A 167 -18.81 9.34 -11.69
C VAL A 167 -18.74 7.86 -11.32
N SER A 168 -17.84 7.12 -11.96
CA SER A 168 -17.68 5.70 -11.67
C SER A 168 -17.37 5.46 -10.18
N ALA A 169 -17.92 4.39 -9.60
CA ALA A 169 -17.53 3.89 -8.27
C ALA A 169 -16.50 2.75 -8.36
N ARG A 170 -16.05 2.37 -9.56
CA ARG A 170 -15.07 1.29 -9.73
C ARG A 170 -13.73 1.73 -9.12
N PRO A 171 -13.14 0.99 -8.18
CA PRO A 171 -11.76 1.24 -7.78
C PRO A 171 -10.81 0.75 -8.88
N ASP A 172 -9.66 1.38 -9.02
CA ASP A 172 -8.67 0.99 -10.03
C ASP A 172 -7.87 -0.26 -9.60
N VAL A 173 -7.75 -0.48 -8.28
CA VAL A 173 -7.20 -1.68 -7.62
C VAL A 173 -7.94 -1.94 -6.31
N ALA A 174 -8.02 -3.20 -5.87
CA ALA A 174 -8.63 -3.55 -4.59
C ALA A 174 -7.72 -4.44 -3.73
N ALA A 175 -7.71 -4.21 -2.42
CA ALA A 175 -6.97 -5.00 -1.44
C ALA A 175 -7.88 -5.50 -0.29
N PRO A 176 -8.72 -6.52 -0.50
CA PRO A 176 -9.42 -7.19 0.60
C PRO A 176 -8.42 -7.90 1.51
N THR A 177 -8.41 -7.54 2.79
CA THR A 177 -7.44 -7.99 3.78
C THR A 177 -8.13 -8.76 4.89
N TYR A 178 -7.61 -9.96 5.15
CA TYR A 178 -8.24 -11.05 5.89
C TYR A 178 -9.78 -11.07 5.78
N PRO A 179 -10.30 -11.07 4.53
CA PRO A 179 -11.64 -10.58 4.25
C PRO A 179 -12.71 -11.63 4.59
N VAL A 180 -13.84 -11.16 5.13
CA VAL A 180 -15.09 -11.90 4.95
C VAL A 180 -15.43 -11.86 3.45
N ILE A 181 -15.79 -13.00 2.84
CA ILE A 181 -16.11 -13.07 1.40
C ILE A 181 -17.46 -13.74 1.20
N SER A 182 -17.59 -14.98 1.65
CA SER A 182 -18.80 -15.74 1.44
C SER A 182 -19.76 -15.52 2.59
N MET A 183 -21.01 -15.25 2.26
CA MET A 183 -22.13 -15.16 3.20
C MET A 183 -23.04 -16.40 3.09
N ILE A 184 -22.82 -17.29 2.12
CA ILE A 184 -23.63 -18.50 1.90
C ILE A 184 -22.98 -19.80 2.34
N GLN A 185 -21.64 -19.82 2.45
CA GLN A 185 -20.92 -21.04 2.83
C GLN A 185 -20.96 -21.25 4.35
N ASP A 186 -20.79 -22.49 4.78
CA ASP A 186 -20.77 -22.86 6.21
C ASP A 186 -19.63 -22.17 6.98
N PHE A 187 -18.51 -21.89 6.29
CA PHE A 187 -17.36 -21.15 6.82
C PHE A 187 -17.55 -19.62 6.80
N GLY A 188 -18.70 -19.12 6.33
CA GLY A 188 -19.01 -17.70 6.30
C GLY A 188 -19.09 -17.10 7.71
N HIS A 189 -18.66 -15.84 7.85
CA HIS A 189 -18.65 -15.17 9.15
C HIS A 189 -20.07 -14.73 9.56
N LYS A 190 -20.74 -15.56 10.36
CA LYS A 190 -22.17 -15.40 10.74
C LYS A 190 -22.50 -14.04 11.37
N GLY A 191 -21.59 -13.48 12.18
CA GLY A 191 -21.78 -12.16 12.79
C GLY A 191 -21.85 -11.04 11.75
N SER A 192 -20.96 -11.07 10.75
CA SER A 192 -20.98 -10.11 9.64
C SER A 192 -22.24 -10.28 8.78
N ARG A 193 -22.64 -11.53 8.48
CA ARG A 193 -23.89 -11.82 7.73
C ARG A 193 -25.09 -11.20 8.43
N LYS A 194 -25.26 -11.49 9.73
CA LYS A 194 -26.37 -10.96 10.54
C LYS A 194 -26.40 -9.43 10.55
N ASN A 195 -25.26 -8.78 10.78
CA ASN A 195 -25.19 -7.32 10.84
C ASN A 195 -25.42 -6.68 9.46
N LEU A 196 -24.93 -7.29 8.38
CA LEU A 196 -25.10 -6.76 7.03
C LEU A 196 -26.53 -6.94 6.52
N LEU A 197 -27.14 -8.11 6.74
CA LEU A 197 -28.44 -8.47 6.14
C LEU A 197 -29.64 -8.11 7.04
N GLY A 198 -29.45 -8.11 8.36
CA GLY A 198 -30.52 -7.76 9.31
C GLY A 198 -31.75 -8.66 9.15
N SER A 199 -32.92 -8.04 8.97
CA SER A 199 -34.19 -8.76 8.73
C SER A 199 -34.29 -9.42 7.35
N ASN A 200 -33.40 -9.08 6.41
CA ASN A 200 -33.39 -9.61 5.05
C ASN A 200 -32.36 -10.74 4.88
N ASP A 201 -32.04 -11.43 5.98
CA ASP A 201 -31.13 -12.57 5.97
C ASP A 201 -31.82 -13.80 5.37
N ASP A 202 -31.78 -13.89 4.04
CA ASP A 202 -32.18 -15.05 3.25
C ASP A 202 -31.04 -15.51 2.32
N ASP A 203 -31.15 -16.73 1.81
CA ASP A 203 -30.09 -17.34 0.98
C ASP A 203 -29.88 -16.62 -0.36
N GLN A 204 -30.92 -16.00 -0.91
CA GLN A 204 -30.81 -15.24 -2.15
C GLN A 204 -30.00 -13.97 -1.92
N MET A 205 -30.29 -13.24 -0.84
CA MET A 205 -29.57 -12.03 -0.46
C MET A 205 -28.14 -12.36 -0.02
N ALA A 206 -27.96 -13.40 0.79
CA ALA A 206 -26.64 -13.88 1.18
C ALA A 206 -25.80 -14.23 -0.07
N LYS A 207 -26.40 -14.90 -1.06
CA LYS A 207 -25.72 -15.19 -2.34
C LYS A 207 -25.39 -13.93 -3.11
N HIS A 208 -26.31 -12.96 -3.15
CA HIS A 208 -26.11 -11.67 -3.82
C HIS A 208 -24.89 -10.93 -3.27
N VAL A 209 -24.71 -10.92 -1.94
CA VAL A 209 -23.58 -10.27 -1.30
C VAL A 209 -22.32 -11.17 -1.20
N SER A 210 -22.39 -12.45 -1.54
CA SER A 210 -21.21 -13.34 -1.56
C SER A 210 -20.33 -13.04 -2.77
N THR A 211 -19.29 -12.24 -2.54
CA THR A 211 -18.53 -11.56 -3.61
C THR A 211 -17.70 -12.48 -4.51
N GLU A 212 -17.38 -13.71 -4.07
CA GLU A 212 -16.77 -14.74 -4.92
C GLU A 212 -17.69 -15.15 -6.09
N THR A 213 -18.99 -14.97 -5.94
CA THR A 213 -19.98 -15.25 -7.01
C THR A 213 -20.20 -14.06 -7.95
N ARG A 214 -19.62 -12.89 -7.63
CA ARG A 214 -19.85 -11.61 -8.32
C ARG A 214 -18.68 -11.16 -9.17
N VAL A 215 -17.56 -11.88 -9.15
CA VAL A 215 -16.38 -11.55 -9.96
C VAL A 215 -16.74 -11.59 -11.45
N THR A 216 -16.29 -10.58 -12.20
CA THR A 216 -16.42 -10.50 -13.65
C THR A 216 -15.08 -10.13 -14.28
N ALA A 217 -14.98 -10.15 -15.62
CA ALA A 217 -13.79 -9.66 -16.32
C ALA A 217 -13.51 -8.16 -16.08
N ASN A 218 -14.51 -7.40 -15.59
CA ASN A 218 -14.37 -5.97 -15.29
C ASN A 218 -13.92 -5.68 -13.85
N THR A 219 -13.92 -6.69 -12.97
CA THR A 219 -13.36 -6.57 -11.61
C THR A 219 -11.91 -6.09 -11.70
N PRO A 220 -11.49 -5.10 -10.89
CA PRO A 220 -10.12 -4.58 -10.94
C PRO A 220 -9.10 -5.60 -10.44
N PRO A 221 -7.80 -5.40 -10.70
CA PRO A 221 -6.75 -6.19 -10.07
C PRO A 221 -6.90 -6.25 -8.55
N ILE A 222 -6.73 -7.45 -7.98
CA ILE A 222 -6.92 -7.70 -6.54
C ILE A 222 -5.63 -8.17 -5.87
N PHE A 223 -5.29 -7.58 -4.74
CA PHE A 223 -4.30 -8.11 -3.79
C PHE A 223 -5.03 -8.66 -2.57
N ILE A 224 -4.67 -9.85 -2.09
CA ILE A 224 -5.32 -10.49 -0.95
C ILE A 224 -4.27 -10.93 0.05
N PHE A 225 -4.45 -10.58 1.32
CA PHE A 225 -3.64 -11.05 2.44
C PHE A 225 -4.54 -11.75 3.47
N HIS A 226 -4.08 -12.87 4.05
CA HIS A 226 -4.76 -13.63 5.09
C HIS A 226 -3.75 -14.43 5.95
N THR A 227 -4.21 -15.01 7.07
CA THR A 227 -3.45 -15.95 7.91
C THR A 227 -4.18 -17.29 8.06
N ASP A 228 -3.47 -18.42 8.01
CA ASP A 228 -4.05 -19.76 8.06
C ASP A 228 -4.65 -20.09 9.44
N GLU A 229 -4.05 -19.55 10.51
CA GLU A 229 -4.55 -19.67 11.90
C GLU A 229 -5.77 -18.77 12.22
N ASP A 230 -6.33 -18.07 11.23
CA ASP A 230 -7.52 -17.24 11.42
C ASP A 230 -8.77 -18.09 11.71
N ALA A 231 -9.09 -18.23 13.00
CA ALA A 231 -10.26 -18.97 13.48
C ALA A 231 -11.57 -18.15 13.46
N VAL A 232 -11.54 -16.88 13.08
CA VAL A 232 -12.74 -16.01 13.02
C VAL A 232 -13.29 -15.93 11.61
N VAL A 233 -12.40 -15.73 10.64
CA VAL A 233 -12.71 -15.73 9.21
C VAL A 233 -11.78 -16.74 8.54
N PRO A 234 -12.27 -17.98 8.30
CA PRO A 234 -11.43 -19.04 7.74
C PRO A 234 -10.84 -18.67 6.37
N ALA A 235 -9.62 -19.16 6.09
CA ALA A 235 -8.84 -18.87 4.89
C ALA A 235 -9.52 -19.33 3.58
N GLU A 236 -10.57 -20.14 3.66
CA GLU A 236 -11.44 -20.47 2.53
C GLU A 236 -12.09 -19.21 1.93
N ASN A 237 -12.35 -18.16 2.72
CA ASN A 237 -12.90 -16.89 2.23
C ASN A 237 -12.00 -16.26 1.15
N PRO A 238 -10.76 -15.83 1.43
CA PRO A 238 -9.88 -15.25 0.41
C PRO A 238 -9.52 -16.24 -0.70
N VAL A 239 -9.38 -17.54 -0.40
CA VAL A 239 -9.10 -18.56 -1.43
C VAL A 239 -10.24 -18.62 -2.45
N SER A 240 -11.50 -18.58 -2.00
CA SER A 240 -12.66 -18.59 -2.90
C SER A 240 -12.69 -17.38 -3.83
N LEU A 241 -12.39 -16.18 -3.31
CA LEU A 241 -12.29 -14.96 -4.12
C LEU A 241 -11.15 -15.06 -5.14
N TYR A 242 -9.98 -15.54 -4.74
CA TYR A 242 -8.83 -15.71 -5.62
C TYR A 242 -9.14 -16.68 -6.78
N LEU A 243 -9.77 -17.81 -6.47
CA LEU A 243 -10.18 -18.79 -7.49
C LEU A 243 -11.23 -18.19 -8.45
N ALA A 244 -12.17 -17.39 -7.95
CA ALA A 244 -13.12 -16.67 -8.79
C ALA A 244 -12.43 -15.65 -9.72
N CYS A 245 -11.46 -14.88 -9.21
CA CYS A 245 -10.62 -13.98 -10.01
C CYS A 245 -9.91 -14.73 -11.13
N ARG A 246 -9.26 -15.85 -10.81
CA ARG A 246 -8.60 -16.71 -11.79
C ARG A 246 -9.54 -17.22 -12.87
N LYS A 247 -10.72 -17.72 -12.48
CA LYS A 247 -11.74 -18.21 -13.41
C LYS A 247 -12.18 -17.13 -14.40
N HIS A 248 -12.26 -15.87 -13.97
CA HIS A 248 -12.69 -14.73 -14.77
C HIS A 248 -11.53 -13.94 -15.39
N LYS A 249 -10.30 -14.45 -15.29
CA LYS A 249 -9.07 -13.84 -15.83
C LYS A 249 -8.76 -12.44 -15.27
N VAL A 250 -9.19 -12.18 -14.04
CA VAL A 250 -8.84 -10.97 -13.28
C VAL A 250 -7.45 -11.18 -12.68
N PRO A 251 -6.49 -10.24 -12.87
CA PRO A 251 -5.20 -10.31 -12.21
C PRO A 251 -5.38 -10.31 -10.68
N ALA A 252 -4.87 -11.33 -10.00
CA ALA A 252 -4.96 -11.44 -8.56
C ALA A 252 -3.67 -11.99 -7.96
N GLU A 253 -3.31 -11.50 -6.78
CA GLU A 253 -2.20 -11.98 -5.96
C GLU A 253 -2.72 -12.32 -4.56
N LEU A 254 -2.36 -13.49 -4.04
CA LEU A 254 -2.82 -14.01 -2.75
C LEU A 254 -1.62 -14.40 -1.88
N HIS A 255 -1.58 -13.88 -0.66
CA HIS A 255 -0.60 -14.22 0.37
C HIS A 255 -1.32 -14.79 1.60
N ILE A 256 -1.04 -16.05 1.94
CA ILE A 256 -1.51 -16.69 3.16
C ILE A 256 -0.28 -17.04 4.00
N TYR A 257 -0.18 -16.43 5.17
CA TYR A 257 0.86 -16.73 6.15
C TYR A 257 0.36 -17.82 7.08
N GLN A 258 1.22 -18.75 7.48
CA GLN A 258 0.79 -19.83 8.39
C GLN A 258 0.34 -19.26 9.75
N PRO A 259 1.19 -18.58 10.55
CA PRO A 259 0.78 -18.08 11.86
C PRO A 259 0.05 -16.74 11.80
N GLY A 260 -0.84 -16.51 12.77
CA GLY A 260 -1.40 -15.20 13.06
C GLY A 260 -2.92 -15.21 13.30
N PRO A 261 -3.43 -14.50 14.32
CA PRO A 261 -4.86 -14.43 14.59
C PRO A 261 -5.59 -13.54 13.57
N HIS A 262 -6.92 -13.52 13.64
CA HIS A 262 -7.72 -12.52 12.93
C HIS A 262 -7.38 -11.10 13.37
N GLY A 263 -7.53 -10.12 12.46
CA GLY A 263 -7.51 -8.69 12.83
C GLY A 263 -6.13 -8.13 13.18
N VAL A 264 -5.07 -8.63 12.53
CA VAL A 264 -3.68 -8.23 12.82
C VAL A 264 -3.32 -6.82 12.34
N GLY A 265 -4.16 -6.18 11.52
CA GLY A 265 -3.86 -4.89 10.89
C GLY A 265 -2.59 -4.98 10.05
N LEU A 266 -1.74 -3.93 10.12
CA LEU A 266 -0.42 -3.95 9.47
C LEU A 266 0.60 -4.86 10.18
N TYR A 267 0.40 -5.12 11.48
CA TYR A 267 1.24 -5.98 12.31
C TYR A 267 2.76 -5.71 12.20
N LEU A 268 3.15 -4.44 12.05
CA LEU A 268 4.53 -4.02 11.72
C LEU A 268 5.60 -4.43 12.75
N GLY A 269 5.20 -4.78 13.98
CA GLY A 269 6.12 -5.24 15.03
C GLY A 269 6.60 -6.69 14.85
N ASP A 270 5.91 -7.48 14.03
CA ASP A 270 6.29 -8.87 13.77
C ASP A 270 7.18 -8.96 12.52
N PRO A 271 8.35 -9.60 12.60
CA PRO A 271 9.33 -9.63 11.52
C PRO A 271 8.92 -10.50 10.33
N VAL A 272 7.92 -11.39 10.49
CA VAL A 272 7.44 -12.26 9.42
C VAL A 272 6.07 -11.78 8.97
N LEU A 273 5.09 -11.76 9.85
CA LEU A 273 3.72 -11.42 9.49
C LEU A 273 3.61 -9.95 9.06
N GLY A 274 4.33 -9.01 9.69
CA GLY A 274 4.33 -7.60 9.29
C GLY A 274 4.86 -7.32 7.87
N THR A 275 5.51 -8.31 7.23
CA THR A 275 6.06 -8.17 5.87
C THR A 275 4.99 -8.11 4.78
N TRP A 276 3.75 -8.55 5.06
CA TRP A 276 2.66 -8.57 4.07
C TRP A 276 2.41 -7.19 3.45
N SER A 277 2.54 -6.12 4.24
CA SER A 277 2.38 -4.74 3.77
C SER A 277 3.46 -4.35 2.75
N GLY A 278 4.67 -4.90 2.88
CA GLY A 278 5.74 -4.78 1.89
C GLY A 278 5.38 -5.43 0.56
N HIS A 279 4.72 -6.60 0.57
CA HIS A 279 4.23 -7.24 -0.64
C HIS A 279 3.11 -6.43 -1.31
N LEU A 280 2.18 -5.86 -0.55
CA LEU A 280 1.17 -4.95 -1.09
C LEU A 280 1.83 -3.76 -1.79
N ARG A 281 2.81 -3.11 -1.15
CA ARG A 281 3.58 -2.00 -1.73
C ARG A 281 4.25 -2.41 -3.05
N ASP A 282 4.86 -3.58 -3.11
CA ASP A 282 5.56 -4.04 -4.31
C ASP A 282 4.56 -4.39 -5.43
N TRP A 283 3.44 -5.00 -5.09
CA TRP A 283 2.34 -5.20 -6.02
C TRP A 283 1.80 -3.87 -6.58
N LEU A 284 1.64 -2.83 -5.73
CA LEU A 284 1.19 -1.51 -6.15
C LEU A 284 2.16 -0.83 -7.14
N ARG A 285 3.46 -1.13 -7.08
CA ARG A 285 4.40 -0.67 -8.13
C ARG A 285 4.06 -1.27 -9.48
N ASN A 286 3.76 -2.56 -9.51
CA ASN A 286 3.36 -3.25 -10.74
C ASN A 286 2.03 -2.71 -11.28
N GLN A 287 1.14 -2.23 -10.39
CA GLN A 287 -0.11 -1.57 -10.79
C GLN A 287 0.05 -0.09 -11.16
N GLY A 288 1.27 0.47 -11.13
CA GLY A 288 1.52 1.88 -11.41
C GLY A 288 1.02 2.84 -10.32
N PHE A 289 0.69 2.32 -9.13
CA PHE A 289 0.19 3.09 -7.99
C PHE A 289 1.29 3.75 -7.17
N LEU A 290 2.51 3.26 -7.26
CA LEU A 290 3.69 3.93 -6.76
C LEU A 290 4.54 4.29 -7.96
N LYS A 291 5.04 5.53 -8.03
CA LYS A 291 5.94 5.92 -9.12
C LYS A 291 7.09 4.89 -9.15
N PRO A 292 7.44 4.32 -10.31
CA PRO A 292 8.70 3.61 -10.43
C PRO A 292 9.76 4.58 -9.92
N VAL A 293 10.57 4.15 -8.97
CA VAL A 293 11.71 4.97 -8.57
C VAL A 293 12.49 5.22 -9.84
N LYS A 294 12.71 6.48 -10.23
CA LYS A 294 13.39 6.80 -11.49
C LYS A 294 14.73 6.08 -11.47
N ARG A 295 14.97 5.19 -12.43
CA ARG A 295 16.22 4.45 -12.57
C ARG A 295 17.02 5.06 -13.71
N THR A 296 18.34 4.86 -13.68
CA THR A 296 19.23 5.34 -14.75
C THR A 296 20.16 4.24 -15.23
N ALA A 297 20.50 4.26 -16.52
CA ALA A 297 21.49 3.36 -17.07
C ALA A 297 22.90 3.76 -16.63
N ILE A 298 23.73 2.79 -16.27
CA ILE A 298 25.13 3.01 -15.90
C ILE A 298 26.02 2.10 -16.74
N ASN A 299 27.03 2.69 -17.37
CA ASN A 299 28.22 1.99 -17.83
C ASN A 299 29.32 2.27 -16.82
N GLY A 300 29.96 1.25 -16.29
CA GLY A 300 30.97 1.47 -15.26
C GLY A 300 32.24 0.70 -15.46
N LYS A 301 33.29 1.25 -14.86
CA LYS A 301 34.62 0.64 -14.79
C LYS A 301 35.02 0.43 -13.34
N LEU A 302 35.69 -0.67 -13.07
CA LEU A 302 36.22 -1.01 -11.76
C LEU A 302 37.69 -1.41 -11.89
N THR A 303 38.54 -0.69 -11.17
CA THR A 303 39.99 -0.92 -11.14
C THR A 303 40.51 -0.96 -9.71
N ILE A 304 41.55 -1.75 -9.47
CA ILE A 304 42.33 -1.78 -8.24
C ILE A 304 43.74 -1.29 -8.56
N ASN A 305 44.20 -0.22 -7.89
CA ASN A 305 45.49 0.42 -8.15
C ASN A 305 45.70 0.70 -9.66
N GLY A 306 44.64 1.12 -10.36
CA GLY A 306 44.63 1.41 -11.80
C GLY A 306 44.51 0.18 -12.72
N THR A 307 44.53 -1.04 -12.19
CA THR A 307 44.41 -2.27 -12.97
C THR A 307 42.95 -2.76 -13.02
N PRO A 308 42.37 -3.05 -14.20
CA PRO A 308 41.02 -3.62 -14.30
C PRO A 308 40.89 -4.95 -13.54
N VAL A 309 39.84 -5.09 -12.73
CA VAL A 309 39.58 -6.36 -12.04
C VAL A 309 39.23 -7.46 -13.04
N SER A 310 39.67 -8.69 -12.83
CA SER A 310 39.34 -9.80 -13.72
C SER A 310 37.85 -10.15 -13.63
N TRP A 311 37.31 -10.21 -12.41
CA TRP A 311 35.91 -10.51 -12.12
C TRP A 311 35.45 -9.91 -10.79
N GLY A 312 34.16 -9.56 -10.70
CA GLY A 312 33.54 -9.05 -9.48
C GLY A 312 32.05 -8.75 -9.63
N SER A 313 31.51 -8.00 -8.68
CA SER A 313 30.16 -7.45 -8.75
C SER A 313 30.06 -6.06 -8.13
N VAL A 314 29.06 -5.31 -8.57
CA VAL A 314 28.65 -4.03 -7.98
C VAL A 314 27.17 -4.12 -7.62
N ILE A 315 26.82 -3.70 -6.41
CA ILE A 315 25.45 -3.74 -5.89
C ILE A 315 25.10 -2.34 -5.39
N PHE A 316 24.03 -1.76 -5.94
CA PHE A 316 23.47 -0.48 -5.53
C PHE A 316 22.21 -0.73 -4.71
N THR A 317 22.31 -0.53 -3.41
CA THR A 317 21.22 -0.70 -2.45
C THR A 317 20.65 0.66 -2.08
N PRO A 318 19.40 0.98 -2.45
CA PRO A 318 18.78 2.25 -2.08
C PRO A 318 18.67 2.45 -0.55
N GLU A 319 18.66 3.70 -0.10
CA GLU A 319 18.28 4.00 1.31
C GLU A 319 16.81 3.68 1.58
N ASP A 320 15.94 3.84 0.58
CA ASP A 320 14.57 3.36 0.64
C ASP A 320 14.57 1.83 0.49
N PRO A 321 14.32 1.04 1.55
CA PRO A 321 14.34 -0.42 1.47
C PRO A 321 13.23 -0.97 0.57
N ALA A 322 12.27 -0.12 0.19
CA ALA A 322 11.30 -0.47 -0.81
C ALA A 322 11.90 -0.41 -2.23
N ALA A 323 12.80 0.51 -2.52
CA ALA A 323 13.28 0.71 -3.88
C ALA A 323 14.11 -0.49 -4.39
N PRO A 324 14.08 -0.79 -5.71
CA PRO A 324 14.74 -1.96 -6.24
C PRO A 324 16.27 -1.85 -6.14
N VAL A 325 16.91 -2.91 -5.64
CA VAL A 325 18.37 -3.09 -5.69
C VAL A 325 18.80 -3.31 -7.15
N ALA A 326 19.90 -2.67 -7.54
CA ALA A 326 20.53 -2.91 -8.83
C ALA A 326 21.84 -3.68 -8.63
N CYS A 327 22.10 -4.70 -9.44
CA CYS A 327 23.32 -5.51 -9.36
C CYS A 327 23.88 -5.75 -10.75
N ALA A 328 25.20 -5.56 -10.91
CA ALA A 328 25.89 -5.89 -12.16
C ALA A 328 27.12 -6.75 -11.87
N ARG A 329 27.35 -7.73 -12.76
CA ARG A 329 28.62 -8.46 -12.81
C ARG A 329 29.68 -7.57 -13.46
N VAL A 330 30.85 -7.53 -12.83
CA VAL A 330 32.05 -6.89 -13.40
C VAL A 330 32.88 -7.97 -14.09
N MET A 331 33.26 -7.72 -15.34
CA MET A 331 34.16 -8.59 -16.10
C MET A 331 35.22 -7.73 -16.78
N ARG A 332 36.50 -8.08 -16.60
CA ARG A 332 37.63 -7.31 -17.14
C ARG A 332 37.50 -5.81 -16.84
N GLY A 333 37.13 -5.52 -15.60
CA GLY A 333 36.94 -4.19 -15.05
C GLY A 333 35.78 -3.40 -15.63
N SER A 334 34.84 -4.00 -16.36
CA SER A 334 33.68 -3.31 -16.93
C SER A 334 32.35 -3.91 -16.47
N PHE A 335 31.33 -3.08 -16.30
CA PHE A 335 29.95 -3.49 -16.06
C PHE A 335 28.96 -2.56 -16.76
N LYS A 336 27.73 -3.04 -17.00
CA LYS A 336 26.67 -2.25 -17.63
C LYS A 336 25.30 -2.61 -17.04
N LEU A 337 24.50 -1.59 -16.81
CA LEU A 337 23.09 -1.67 -16.43
C LEU A 337 22.28 -0.73 -17.32
N ASP A 338 21.11 -1.17 -17.78
CA ASP A 338 20.20 -0.33 -18.55
C ASP A 338 19.22 0.42 -17.63
N GLU A 339 18.35 1.27 -18.19
CA GLU A 339 17.38 2.05 -17.39
C GLU A 339 16.39 1.16 -16.62
N LYS A 340 16.14 -0.08 -17.05
CA LYS A 340 15.22 -0.98 -16.36
C LYS A 340 15.88 -1.71 -15.21
N THR A 341 17.19 -1.96 -15.27
CA THR A 341 17.96 -2.72 -14.27
C THR A 341 18.98 -1.90 -13.48
N GLY A 342 19.20 -0.63 -13.84
CA GLY A 342 20.16 0.29 -13.23
C GLY A 342 19.77 0.79 -11.84
N PRO A 343 20.64 1.50 -11.12
CA PRO A 343 20.26 2.02 -9.81
C PRO A 343 19.17 3.08 -9.91
N ILE A 344 18.53 3.34 -8.78
CA ILE A 344 17.66 4.49 -8.65
C ILE A 344 18.46 5.79 -8.74
N VAL A 345 17.81 6.87 -9.17
CA VAL A 345 18.26 8.23 -8.98
C VAL A 345 18.07 8.58 -7.51
N GLY A 346 19.12 9.10 -6.88
CA GLY A 346 19.15 9.45 -5.46
C GLY A 346 20.21 8.68 -4.68
N LYS A 347 20.06 8.66 -3.36
CA LYS A 347 21.05 8.06 -2.45
C LYS A 347 20.98 6.54 -2.48
N VAL A 348 22.14 5.94 -2.70
CA VAL A 348 22.34 4.48 -2.69
C VAL A 348 23.62 4.14 -1.94
N LYS A 349 23.59 3.00 -1.28
CA LYS A 349 24.76 2.31 -0.77
C LYS A 349 25.34 1.42 -1.87
N LEU A 350 26.58 1.68 -2.27
CA LEU A 350 27.31 0.86 -3.22
C LEU A 350 28.17 -0.16 -2.46
N THR A 351 27.99 -1.43 -2.79
CA THR A 351 28.85 -2.54 -2.39
C THR A 351 29.58 -3.06 -3.61
N VAL A 352 30.90 -3.25 -3.50
CA VAL A 352 31.74 -3.79 -4.58
C VAL A 352 32.43 -5.04 -4.09
N SER A 353 32.35 -6.11 -4.88
CA SER A 353 33.15 -7.33 -4.69
C SER A 353 34.02 -7.59 -5.90
N TYR A 354 35.18 -8.22 -5.69
CA TYR A 354 36.13 -8.58 -6.74
C TYR A 354 36.93 -9.82 -6.35
N SER A 355 37.56 -10.45 -7.34
CA SER A 355 38.36 -11.67 -7.16
C SER A 355 39.55 -11.43 -6.24
N ALA A 356 39.81 -12.35 -5.31
CA ALA A 356 41.02 -12.33 -4.49
C ALA A 356 42.30 -12.44 -5.35
N ALA A 357 42.23 -13.06 -6.53
CA ALA A 357 43.35 -13.14 -7.46
C ALA A 357 43.78 -11.77 -8.02
N ASP A 358 42.88 -10.78 -8.02
CA ASP A 358 43.21 -9.41 -8.44
C ASP A 358 44.00 -8.64 -7.38
N VAL A 359 44.15 -9.22 -6.17
CA VAL A 359 44.85 -8.60 -5.05
C VAL A 359 45.81 -9.61 -4.40
N PRO A 360 47.07 -9.64 -4.85
CA PRO A 360 48.08 -10.56 -4.31
C PRO A 360 48.21 -10.46 -2.78
N GLY A 361 48.23 -11.61 -2.09
CA GLY A 361 48.46 -11.70 -0.64
C GLY A 361 47.22 -11.74 0.26
N LEU A 362 46.02 -12.01 -0.28
CA LEU A 362 44.82 -12.25 0.52
C LEU A 362 44.54 -13.76 0.68
N ASP A 363 44.51 -14.25 1.92
CA ASP A 363 43.95 -15.57 2.25
C ASP A 363 42.42 -15.48 2.31
N SER A 364 41.72 -16.03 1.31
CA SER A 364 40.26 -16.22 1.34
C SER A 364 39.90 -17.63 0.89
N ALA A 365 39.10 -18.35 1.70
CA ALA A 365 38.81 -19.77 1.49
C ALA A 365 37.91 -20.08 0.27
N ASP A 366 37.16 -19.11 -0.24
CA ASP A 366 36.21 -19.26 -1.36
C ASP A 366 36.58 -18.44 -2.62
N GLY A 367 37.71 -17.71 -2.58
CA GLY A 367 38.16 -16.83 -3.66
C GLY A 367 37.36 -15.52 -3.80
N THR A 368 36.44 -15.24 -2.88
CA THR A 368 35.57 -14.05 -2.89
C THR A 368 35.52 -13.37 -1.53
N VAL A 369 35.99 -12.13 -1.44
CA VAL A 369 36.02 -11.38 -0.18
C VAL A 369 34.69 -10.64 0.05
N THR A 370 33.97 -10.95 1.13
CA THR A 370 32.73 -10.25 1.53
C THR A 370 32.62 -10.11 3.06
N THR A 371 33.00 -8.99 3.68
CA THR A 371 32.76 -8.77 5.14
C THR A 371 32.54 -7.30 5.54
N LYS A 372 31.90 -7.11 6.71
CA LYS A 372 31.26 -5.90 7.26
C LYS A 372 32.16 -4.93 8.05
N GLU A 373 33.48 -5.13 8.09
CA GLU A 373 34.37 -4.27 8.90
C GLU A 373 35.23 -3.36 8.02
N GLN A 374 35.29 -2.08 8.38
CA GLN A 374 36.12 -1.05 7.74
C GLN A 374 37.63 -1.34 7.91
N LYS A 375 38.17 -2.29 7.13
CA LYS A 375 39.60 -2.47 6.82
C LYS A 375 39.74 -3.02 5.38
N PRO A 376 40.88 -2.76 4.69
CA PRO A 376 40.89 -2.43 3.27
C PRO A 376 40.56 -3.64 2.39
N GLY A 377 39.81 -3.45 1.29
CA GLY A 377 39.56 -4.48 0.26
C GLY A 377 38.13 -4.64 -0.24
N ALA A 378 37.17 -3.91 0.33
CA ALA A 378 35.84 -3.63 -0.24
C ALA A 378 35.25 -2.52 0.62
N GLY A 379 34.68 -1.50 0.01
CA GLY A 379 34.03 -0.40 0.70
C GLY A 379 32.52 -0.53 0.62
N GLU A 380 31.84 -0.04 1.64
CA GLU A 380 30.47 0.42 1.50
C GLU A 380 30.54 1.94 1.30
N TRP A 381 30.19 2.40 0.11
CA TRP A 381 30.16 3.83 -0.20
C TRP A 381 28.72 4.30 -0.25
N SER A 382 28.44 5.48 0.29
CA SER A 382 27.20 6.18 -0.02
C SER A 382 27.43 7.04 -1.26
N LEU A 383 26.62 6.83 -2.29
CA LEU A 383 26.64 7.57 -3.55
C LEU A 383 25.31 8.29 -3.74
N GLU A 384 25.36 9.46 -4.36
CA GLU A 384 24.18 10.12 -4.89
C GLU A 384 24.17 9.98 -6.42
N ILE A 385 23.24 9.17 -6.94
CA ILE A 385 23.10 8.91 -8.37
C ILE A 385 22.25 10.01 -8.99
N GLY A 386 22.87 10.87 -9.80
CA GLY A 386 22.17 11.90 -10.55
C GLY A 386 21.38 11.36 -11.74
N GLU A 387 20.38 12.12 -12.21
CA GLU A 387 19.51 11.71 -13.32
C GLU A 387 20.25 11.41 -14.64
N ASN A 388 21.41 12.03 -14.85
CA ASN A 388 22.22 11.87 -16.05
C ASN A 388 23.54 11.11 -15.80
N ALA A 389 23.66 10.39 -14.68
CA ALA A 389 24.84 9.59 -14.36
C ALA A 389 24.95 8.38 -15.32
N LYS A 390 25.62 8.56 -16.46
CA LYS A 390 25.77 7.52 -17.50
C LYS A 390 27.04 6.68 -17.33
N ASN A 391 28.06 7.26 -16.71
CA ASN A 391 29.38 6.65 -16.53
C ASN A 391 29.74 6.67 -15.04
N LEU A 392 30.25 5.55 -14.54
CA LEU A 392 30.73 5.42 -13.16
C LEU A 392 32.10 4.75 -13.14
N GLU A 393 33.13 5.47 -12.70
CA GLU A 393 34.47 4.93 -12.51
C GLU A 393 34.73 4.67 -11.03
N LEU A 394 35.02 3.42 -10.70
CA LEU A 394 35.32 2.95 -9.36
C LEU A 394 36.80 2.61 -9.29
N MET A 395 37.55 3.46 -8.59
CA MET A 395 38.98 3.26 -8.35
C MET A 395 39.18 2.90 -6.89
N ILE A 396 39.65 1.67 -6.66
CA ILE A 396 40.01 1.20 -5.33
C ILE A 396 41.53 1.34 -5.21
N THR A 397 41.95 2.30 -4.40
CA THR A 397 43.36 2.46 -4.03
C THR A 397 43.61 1.70 -2.73
N ARG A 398 44.61 0.82 -2.74
CA ARG A 398 45.00 0.02 -1.58
C ARG A 398 46.44 0.28 -1.21
#